data_AF-A0A8X7UWM2-F1
#
_entry.id   AF-A0A8X7UWM2-F1
#
_cell.length_a   1.000
_cell.length_b   1.000
_cell.length_c   1.000
_cell.angle_alpha   90.00
_cell.angle_beta   90.00
_cell.angle_gamma   90.00
#
_symmetry.space_group_name_H-M   'P 1'
#
loop_
_entity.id
_entity.type
_entity.pdbx_description
1 polymer ?
#
loop_
_entity_poly.entity_id
_entity_poly.type
_entity_poly.pdbx_seq_one_letter_code
_entity_poly.pdbx_strand_id
1 'polypeptide(L)'
;MNCVPDTALLPISRTRDDDVKTEFYGVLDTLPQVTTRSHVMIGFSDEQAAQVSRKVVARMLLTMGFEGATEVPVDVFSQLVSRHICKLGRILKVLTDSYKKECSARAVD
;
A
#
# COMPACT_ATOMS: atom_id res chain seq x y z
N MET A 1 -5.72 6.83 -37.19
CA MET A 1 -4.77 6.46 -36.12
C MET A 1 -5.54 6.44 -34.81
N ASN A 2 -6.28 5.37 -34.53
CA ASN A 2 -6.92 5.14 -33.22
C ASN A 2 -6.23 3.92 -32.64
N CYS A 3 -5.31 4.16 -31.69
CA CYS A 3 -4.46 3.14 -31.08
C CYS A 3 -5.04 2.66 -29.74
N VAL A 4 -6.35 2.40 -29.68
CA VAL A 4 -6.98 1.79 -28.50
C VAL A 4 -7.80 0.60 -29.00
N PRO A 5 -7.46 -0.65 -28.60
CA PRO A 5 -8.26 -1.81 -28.97
C PRO A 5 -9.61 -1.80 -28.22
N ASP A 6 -10.70 -2.18 -28.90
CA ASP A 6 -12.06 -2.27 -28.36
C ASP A 6 -12.20 -3.23 -27.15
N THR A 7 -11.15 -3.99 -26.84
CA THR A 7 -11.04 -4.81 -25.63
C THR A 7 -10.96 -3.97 -24.35
N ALA A 8 -10.65 -2.68 -24.44
CA ALA A 8 -10.64 -1.76 -23.29
C ALA A 8 -12.05 -1.33 -22.83
N LEU A 9 -13.10 -1.68 -23.58
CA LEU A 9 -14.49 -1.28 -23.34
C LEU A 9 -15.38 -2.45 -22.88
N LEU A 10 -14.83 -3.44 -22.18
CA LEU A 10 -15.68 -4.44 -21.54
C LEU A 10 -16.54 -3.76 -20.46
N PRO A 11 -17.89 -3.84 -20.55
CA PRO A 11 -18.76 -3.33 -19.52
C PRO A 11 -18.42 -4.03 -18.20
N ILE A 12 -18.14 -3.24 -17.16
CA ILE A 12 -18.18 -3.71 -15.77
C ILE A 12 -19.62 -4.18 -15.51
N SER A 13 -19.89 -5.46 -15.80
CA SER A 13 -21.08 -6.13 -15.29
C SER A 13 -20.84 -6.32 -13.81
N ARG A 14 -21.36 -5.39 -13.01
CA ARG A 14 -21.61 -5.62 -11.59
C ARG A 14 -22.71 -6.67 -11.49
N THR A 15 -22.35 -7.94 -11.63
CA THR A 15 -23.16 -9.05 -11.15
C THR A 15 -22.75 -9.35 -9.71
N ARG A 16 -23.77 -9.28 -8.88
CA ARG A 16 -23.82 -9.33 -7.42
C ARG A 16 -23.62 -10.76 -6.92
N ASP A 17 -22.91 -10.85 -5.78
CA ASP A 17 -22.78 -11.99 -4.87
C ASP A 17 -22.23 -13.30 -5.47
N ASP A 18 -20.91 -13.48 -5.33
CA ASP A 18 -20.41 -14.65 -4.62
C ASP A 18 -19.26 -14.18 -3.71
N ASP A 19 -19.38 -14.58 -2.45
CA ASP A 19 -18.49 -14.36 -1.31
C ASP A 19 -17.10 -14.97 -1.54
N VAL A 20 -16.37 -14.51 -2.55
CA VAL A 20 -14.92 -14.68 -2.58
C VAL A 20 -14.37 -13.60 -1.67
N LYS A 21 -14.53 -13.83 -0.36
CA LYS A 21 -13.68 -13.31 0.70
C LYS A 21 -12.25 -13.59 0.27
N THR A 22 -11.70 -12.71 -0.56
CA THR A 22 -10.32 -12.75 -1.00
C THR A 22 -9.58 -12.44 0.28
N GLU A 23 -9.18 -13.50 0.99
CA GLU A 23 -8.59 -13.39 2.32
C GLU A 23 -7.31 -12.57 2.20
N PHE A 24 -7.49 -11.27 2.45
CA PHE A 24 -6.49 -10.22 2.35
C PHE A 24 -5.60 -10.26 3.60
N TYR A 25 -5.05 -11.43 3.92
CA TYR A 25 -4.32 -11.66 5.17
C TYR A 25 -2.88 -12.14 4.91
N GLY A 26 -2.64 -13.03 3.95
CA GLY A 26 -1.36 -13.76 3.90
C GLY A 26 -0.06 -13.01 3.56
N VAL A 27 -0.08 -11.77 3.04
CA VAL A 27 1.18 -11.08 2.64
C VAL A 27 1.82 -10.32 3.79
N LEU A 28 1.02 -9.63 4.60
CA LEU A 28 1.48 -8.96 5.81
C LEU A 28 1.80 -9.98 6.91
N ASP A 29 1.06 -11.09 6.95
CA ASP A 29 1.24 -12.16 7.94
C ASP A 29 2.53 -12.99 7.70
N THR A 30 3.11 -12.92 6.49
CA THR A 30 4.40 -13.55 6.13
C THR A 30 5.56 -12.57 6.10
N LEU A 31 5.38 -11.37 6.66
CA LEU A 31 6.51 -10.50 6.98
C LEU A 31 7.32 -11.12 8.12
N PRO A 32 8.65 -10.93 8.14
CA PRO A 32 9.45 -11.41 9.27
C PRO A 32 8.87 -10.86 10.57
N GLN A 33 8.53 -11.76 11.51
CA GLN A 33 8.15 -11.35 12.85
C GLN A 33 9.35 -10.65 13.48
N VAL A 34 9.27 -9.33 13.63
CA VAL A 34 10.25 -8.56 14.39
C VAL A 34 10.02 -8.89 15.87
N THR A 35 10.79 -9.83 16.41
CA THR A 35 10.72 -10.33 17.79
C THR A 35 11.30 -9.35 18.83
N THR A 36 11.16 -8.04 18.63
CA THR A 36 11.52 -7.05 19.65
C THR A 36 10.28 -6.46 20.29
N ARG A 37 9.99 -7.00 21.47
CA ARG A 37 8.89 -6.69 22.39
C ARG A 37 9.02 -5.30 23.04
N SER A 38 9.22 -4.25 22.25
CA SER A 38 9.11 -2.86 22.73
C SER A 38 8.09 -2.11 21.88
N HIS A 39 7.03 -1.63 22.53
CA HIS A 39 5.84 -1.02 21.93
C HIS A 39 6.10 0.37 21.27
N VAL A 40 7.36 0.68 20.96
CA VAL A 40 7.80 1.96 20.42
C VAL A 40 8.52 1.69 19.10
N MET A 41 7.80 1.92 18.00
CA MET A 41 8.30 2.03 16.63
C MET A 41 8.87 0.73 16.03
N ILE A 42 7.99 -0.06 15.39
CA ILE A 42 8.39 -1.08 14.41
C ILE A 42 8.95 -0.31 13.20
N GLY A 43 10.22 0.09 13.28
CA GLY A 43 10.95 0.68 12.17
C GLY A 43 11.46 -0.44 11.26
N PHE A 44 10.92 -0.55 10.06
CA PHE A 44 11.56 -1.33 9.00
C PHE A 44 12.82 -0.59 8.53
N SER A 45 13.89 -1.31 8.16
CA SER A 45 14.97 -0.69 7.38
C SER A 45 14.48 -0.32 5.98
N ASP A 46 15.19 0.58 5.29
CA ASP A 46 14.82 1.01 3.94
C ASP A 46 14.74 -0.18 2.96
N GLU A 47 15.66 -1.14 3.08
CA GLU A 47 15.67 -2.36 2.25
C GLU A 47 14.47 -3.25 2.55
N GLN A 48 14.10 -3.38 3.84
CA GLN A 48 12.93 -4.16 4.24
C GLN A 48 11.66 -3.52 3.73
N ALA A 49 11.50 -2.20 3.89
CA ALA A 49 10.34 -1.47 3.38
C ALA A 49 10.21 -1.57 1.85
N ALA A 50 11.33 -1.51 1.13
CA ALA A 50 11.37 -1.72 -0.32
C ALA A 50 10.99 -3.15 -0.71
N GLN A 51 11.45 -4.15 0.05
CA GLN A 51 11.11 -5.56 -0.18
C GLN A 51 9.61 -5.84 0.06
N VAL A 52 9.02 -5.26 1.10
CA VAL A 52 7.57 -5.33 1.33
C VAL A 52 6.80 -4.70 0.18
N SER A 53 7.22 -3.51 -0.26
CA SER A 53 6.58 -2.79 -1.36
C SER A 53 6.60 -3.63 -2.65
N ARG A 54 7.75 -4.24 -2.99
CA ARG A 54 7.88 -5.17 -4.13
C ARG A 54 6.98 -6.38 -4.02
N LYS A 55 6.92 -7.01 -2.84
CA LYS A 55 6.06 -8.19 -2.60
C LYS A 55 4.58 -7.85 -2.77
N VAL A 56 4.14 -6.70 -2.25
CA VAL A 56 2.75 -6.22 -2.39
C VAL A 56 2.41 -5.95 -3.85
N VAL A 57 3.28 -5.26 -4.58
CA VAL A 57 3.07 -4.95 -6.00
C VAL A 57 3.03 -6.21 -6.85
N ALA A 58 3.97 -7.14 -6.66
CA ALA A 58 3.99 -8.40 -7.40
C ALA A 58 2.69 -9.20 -7.18
N ARG A 59 2.19 -9.24 -5.94
CA ARG A 59 0.91 -9.87 -5.60
C ARG A 59 -0.27 -9.15 -6.24
N MET A 60 -0.28 -7.81 -6.25
CA MET A 60 -1.33 -7.03 -6.87
C MET A 60 -1.40 -7.28 -8.39
N LEU A 61 -0.25 -7.33 -9.06
CA LEU A 61 -0.16 -7.66 -10.48
C LEU A 61 -0.72 -9.07 -10.74
N LEU A 62 -0.35 -10.04 -9.90
CA LEU A 62 -0.91 -11.40 -9.99
C LEU A 62 -2.44 -11.40 -9.82
N THR A 63 -2.97 -10.66 -8.85
CA THR A 63 -4.42 -10.52 -8.62
C THR A 63 -5.14 -9.88 -9.80
N MET A 64 -4.48 -8.98 -10.54
CA MET A 64 -5.01 -8.35 -11.75
C MET A 64 -4.90 -9.25 -13.00
N GLY A 65 -4.39 -10.49 -12.86
CA GLY A 65 -4.27 -11.45 -13.97
C GLY A 65 -2.92 -11.41 -14.69
N PHE A 66 -1.92 -10.69 -14.16
CA PHE A 66 -0.55 -10.78 -14.69
C PHE A 66 0.15 -12.00 -14.11
N GLU A 67 0.22 -13.07 -14.91
CA GLU A 67 0.83 -14.36 -14.54
C GLU A 67 2.35 -14.27 -14.31
N GLY A 68 2.98 -13.20 -14.79
CA GLY A 68 4.34 -12.81 -14.47
C GLY A 68 4.57 -11.33 -14.79
N ALA A 69 5.36 -10.67 -13.95
CA ALA A 69 5.85 -9.32 -14.20
C ALA A 69 7.38 -9.34 -14.17
N THR A 70 8.02 -8.63 -15.10
CA THR A 70 9.46 -8.43 -15.05
C THR A 70 9.82 -7.55 -13.83
N GLU A 71 11.08 -7.57 -13.41
CA GLU A 71 11.52 -6.81 -12.22
C GLU A 71 11.24 -5.31 -12.37
N VAL A 72 11.37 -4.78 -13.60
CA VAL A 72 11.23 -3.35 -13.88
C VAL A 72 9.83 -2.79 -13.55
N PRO A 73 8.70 -3.34 -14.05
CA PRO A 73 7.36 -2.95 -13.63
C PRO A 73 7.14 -3.06 -12.12
N VAL A 74 7.62 -4.15 -11.49
CA VAL A 74 7.47 -4.35 -10.04
C VAL A 74 8.18 -3.22 -9.29
N ASP A 75 9.40 -2.86 -9.69
CA ASP A 75 10.17 -1.80 -9.04
C ASP A 75 9.55 -0.41 -9.26
N VAL A 76 9.09 -0.10 -10.47
CA VAL A 76 8.44 1.19 -10.79
C VAL A 76 7.16 1.36 -9.97
N PHE A 77 6.29 0.35 -9.95
CA PHE A 77 5.06 0.40 -9.15
C PHE A 77 5.35 0.39 -7.65
N SER A 78 6.40 -0.28 -7.19
CA SER A 78 6.80 -0.27 -5.79
C SER A 78 7.22 1.13 -5.35
N GLN A 79 8.07 1.79 -6.13
CA GLN A 79 8.45 3.19 -5.87
C GLN A 79 7.25 4.13 -5.87
N LEU A 80 6.31 3.93 -6.81
CA LEU A 80 5.06 4.68 -6.86
C LEU A 80 4.27 4.52 -5.55
N VAL A 81 3.97 3.27 -5.17
CA VAL A 81 3.19 2.97 -3.95
C VAL A 81 3.90 3.49 -2.71
N SER A 82 5.20 3.24 -2.54
CA SER A 82 5.97 3.74 -1.40
C SER A 82 5.91 5.27 -1.32
N ARG A 83 6.11 5.98 -2.43
CA ARG A 83 6.06 7.45 -2.47
C ARG A 83 4.68 7.99 -2.07
N HIS A 84 3.60 7.37 -2.56
CA HIS A 84 2.24 7.78 -2.21
C HIS A 84 1.93 7.55 -0.73
N ILE A 85 2.30 6.40 -0.18
CA ILE A 85 2.14 6.09 1.24
C ILE A 85 2.92 7.10 2.10
N CYS A 86 4.18 7.37 1.75
CA CYS A 86 4.99 8.36 2.48
C CYS A 86 4.38 9.77 2.42
N LYS A 87 3.87 10.19 1.25
CA LYS A 87 3.21 11.50 1.11
C LYS A 87 1.98 11.59 2.00
N LEU A 88 1.13 10.57 2.00
CA LEU A 88 -0.05 10.50 2.86
C LEU A 88 0.35 10.54 4.35
N GLY A 89 1.34 9.74 4.75
CA GLY A 89 1.84 9.70 6.12
C GLY A 89 2.38 11.06 6.61
N ARG A 90 3.07 11.81 5.74
CA ARG A 90 3.54 13.17 6.06
C ARG A 90 2.39 14.15 6.27
N ILE A 91 1.36 14.09 5.42
CA ILE A 91 0.18 14.96 5.56
C ILE A 91 -0.53 14.65 6.89
N LEU A 92 -0.78 13.37 7.17
CA LEU A 92 -1.39 12.94 8.44
C LEU A 92 -0.56 13.43 9.64
N LYS A 93 0.76 13.28 9.58
CA LYS A 93 1.65 13.78 10.65
C LYS A 93 1.50 15.29 10.87
N VAL A 94 1.50 16.09 9.80
CA VAL A 94 1.31 17.56 9.91
C VAL A 94 -0.02 17.89 10.59
N LEU A 95 -1.10 17.21 10.20
CA LEU A 95 -2.43 17.41 10.81
C LEU A 95 -2.43 17.01 12.29
N THR A 96 -1.86 15.86 12.64
CA THR A 96 -1.77 15.37 14.02
C THR A 96 -0.91 16.30 14.89
N ASP A 97 0.24 16.75 14.39
CA ASP A 97 1.12 17.65 15.12
C ASP A 97 0.46 19.03 15.34
N SER A 98 -0.26 19.53 14.35
CA SER A 98 -1.04 20.77 14.46
C SER A 98 -2.13 20.63 15.52
N TYR A 99 -2.91 19.55 15.48
CA TYR A 99 -3.95 19.28 16.47
C TYR A 99 -3.40 19.20 17.89
N LYS A 100 -2.29 18.48 18.09
CA LYS A 100 -1.64 18.36 19.40
C LYS A 100 -1.20 19.73 19.94
N LYS A 101 -0.66 20.60 19.07
CA LYS A 101 -0.24 21.95 19.45
C LYS A 101 -1.43 22.80 19.91
N GLU A 102 -2.56 22.75 19.20
CA GLU A 102 -3.78 23.48 19.57
C GLU A 102 -4.37 23.01 20.90
N CYS A 103 -4.38 21.69 21.16
CA CYS A 103 -4.81 21.16 22.45
C CYS A 103 -3.92 21.62 23.60
N SER A 104 -2.59 21.61 23.41
CA SER A 104 -1.65 22.09 24.42
C SER A 104 -1.77 23.60 24.67
N ALA A 105 -2.07 24.40 23.64
CA ALA A 105 -2.29 25.84 23.78
C ALA A 105 -3.59 26.16 24.56
N ARG A 106 -4.65 25.37 24.34
CA ARG A 106 -5.95 25.53 25.03
C ARG A 106 -6.00 24.98 26.45
N ALA A 107 -4.98 24.24 26.89
CA ALA A 107 -4.92 23.69 28.25
C ALA A 107 -4.27 24.64 29.28
N VAL A 108 -3.86 25.84 28.86
CA VAL A 108 -3.15 26.84 29.67
C VAL A 108 -4.00 28.11 29.91
N ASP A 109 -5.20 28.17 29.34
CA ASP A 109 -6.26 29.16 29.65
C ASP A 109 -7.33 28.54 30.57
#